data_AF-A0A316S7T6-F1
#
_entry.id   AF-A0A316S7T6-F1
#
_cell.length_a   1.000
_cell.length_b   1.000
_cell.length_c   1.000
_cell.angle_alpha   90.00
_cell.angle_beta   90.00
_cell.angle_gamma   90.00
#
_symmetry.space_group_name_H-M   'P 1'
#
loop_
_entity.id
_entity.type
_entity.pdbx_description
1 polymer ?
#
loop_
_entity_poly.entity_id
_entity_poly.type
_entity_poly.pdbx_seq_one_letter_code
_entity_poly.pdbx_strand_id
1 'polypeptide(L)'
;MTALCALSVLRSYKPEWAPFLRLSASVVLLGAILSLAAGVLSDMTTLLDDALPADTRRILLRSLGLAFATELCAGICRDSGETALAAWVETAGRLEILVLALPLVRAVADTVAGLLSAG
;
A
#
# COMPACT_ATOMS: atom_id res chain seq x y z
N MET A 1 -15.36 -13.72 -5.47
CA MET A 1 -14.78 -14.27 -6.73
C MET A 1 -15.83 -14.85 -7.67
N THR A 2 -16.76 -15.70 -7.22
CA THR A 2 -17.80 -16.31 -8.09
C THR A 2 -18.78 -15.29 -8.71
N ALA A 3 -19.11 -14.21 -8.01
CA ALA A 3 -19.97 -13.13 -8.54
C ALA A 3 -19.30 -12.30 -9.66
N LEU A 4 -17.97 -12.15 -9.64
CA LEU A 4 -17.21 -11.44 -10.66
C LEU A 4 -17.16 -12.22 -11.99
N CYS A 5 -17.11 -13.55 -11.91
CA CYS A 5 -17.18 -14.43 -13.09
C CYS A 5 -18.58 -14.46 -13.73
N ALA A 6 -19.66 -14.31 -12.94
CA ALA A 6 -21.01 -14.21 -13.49
C ALA A 6 -21.25 -12.90 -14.24
N LEU A 7 -20.66 -11.81 -13.77
CA LEU A 7 -20.75 -10.48 -14.39
C LEU A 7 -20.01 -10.38 -15.74
N SER A 8 -18.88 -11.08 -15.89
CA SER A 8 -18.13 -11.08 -17.15
C SER A 8 -18.82 -11.86 -18.26
N VAL A 9 -19.60 -12.90 -17.92
CA VAL A 9 -20.40 -13.70 -18.86
C VAL A 9 -21.66 -12.94 -19.33
N LEU A 10 -22.24 -12.08 -18.51
CA LEU A 10 -23.41 -11.25 -18.87
C LEU A 10 -23.07 -10.09 -19.83
N ARG A 11 -21.78 -9.78 -19.97
CA ARG A 11 -21.22 -8.70 -20.80
C ARG A 11 -21.53 -8.85 -22.29
N SER A 12 -21.81 -10.07 -22.75
CA SER A 12 -22.16 -10.37 -24.14
C SER A 12 -23.58 -9.95 -24.55
N TYR A 13 -24.45 -9.54 -23.61
CA TYR A 13 -25.86 -9.25 -23.90
C TYR A 13 -26.22 -7.75 -24.05
N LYS A 14 -25.53 -6.80 -23.37
CA LYS A 14 -25.77 -5.35 -23.52
C LYS A 14 -24.52 -4.49 -23.24
N PRO A 15 -23.85 -3.91 -24.27
CA PRO A 15 -22.59 -3.18 -24.11
C PRO A 15 -22.71 -1.85 -23.35
N GLU A 16 -23.92 -1.29 -23.24
CA GLU A 16 -24.21 -0.01 -22.57
C GLU A 16 -24.00 -0.06 -21.04
N TRP A 17 -24.09 -1.25 -20.43
CA TRP A 17 -23.93 -1.47 -18.99
C TRP A 17 -22.49 -1.82 -18.58
N ALA A 18 -21.61 -2.05 -19.57
CA ALA A 18 -20.23 -2.41 -19.35
C ALA A 18 -19.40 -1.41 -18.50
N PRO A 19 -19.57 -0.07 -18.59
CA PRO A 19 -18.81 0.86 -17.76
C PRO A 19 -19.25 0.85 -16.28
N PHE A 20 -20.55 0.74 -16.00
CA PHE A 20 -21.07 0.64 -14.64
C PHE A 20 -20.62 -0.64 -13.93
N LEU A 21 -20.57 -1.76 -14.67
CA LEU A 21 -20.02 -3.02 -14.18
C LEU A 21 -18.52 -2.93 -13.85
N ARG A 22 -17.73 -2.22 -14.67
CA ARG A 22 -16.29 -2.02 -14.39
C ARG A 22 -16.07 -1.21 -13.12
N LEU A 23 -16.80 -0.10 -12.99
CA LEU A 23 -16.66 0.82 -11.86
C LEU A 23 -17.10 0.16 -10.54
N SER A 24 -18.20 -0.59 -10.55
CA SER A 24 -18.64 -1.35 -9.38
C SER A 24 -17.66 -2.48 -9.02
N ALA A 25 -17.12 -3.19 -10.01
CA ALA A 25 -16.12 -4.23 -9.77
C ALA A 25 -14.82 -3.67 -9.17
N SER A 26 -14.31 -2.53 -9.66
CA SER A 26 -13.09 -1.90 -9.13
C SER A 26 -13.30 -1.38 -7.70
N VAL A 27 -14.45 -0.77 -7.39
CA VAL A 27 -14.80 -0.34 -6.02
C VAL A 27 -14.89 -1.50 -5.05
N VAL A 28 -15.54 -2.61 -5.44
CA VAL A 28 -15.65 -3.81 -4.58
C VAL A 28 -14.28 -4.45 -4.33
N LEU A 29 -13.45 -4.56 -5.37
CA LEU A 29 -12.08 -5.07 -5.23
C LEU A 29 -11.23 -4.17 -4.33
N LEU A 30 -11.31 -2.85 -4.50
CA LEU A 30 -10.62 -1.88 -3.66
C LEU A 30 -11.00 -2.03 -2.18
N GLY A 31 -12.30 -2.15 -1.89
CA GLY A 31 -12.79 -2.38 -0.52
C GLY A 31 -12.30 -3.69 0.10
N ALA A 32 -12.22 -4.77 -0.70
CA ALA A 32 -11.69 -6.05 -0.24
C ALA A 32 -10.18 -5.95 0.10
N ILE A 33 -9.41 -5.28 -0.76
CA ILE A 33 -7.97 -5.07 -0.55
C ILE A 33 -7.73 -4.18 0.68
N LEU A 34 -8.51 -3.12 0.88
CA LEU A 34 -8.45 -2.27 2.09
C LEU A 34 -8.73 -3.05 3.37
N SER A 35 -9.74 -3.92 3.36
CA SER A 35 -10.07 -4.76 4.52
C SER A 35 -8.91 -5.71 4.88
N LEU A 36 -8.29 -6.32 3.87
CA LEU A 36 -7.14 -7.20 4.07
C LEU A 36 -5.93 -6.41 4.60
N ALA A 37 -5.66 -5.25 4.03
CA ALA A 37 -4.55 -4.39 4.47
C ALA A 37 -4.75 -3.89 5.91
N ALA A 38 -5.98 -3.54 6.30
CA ALA A 38 -6.31 -3.15 7.67
C ALA A 38 -6.07 -4.29 8.66
N GLY A 39 -6.45 -5.52 8.30
CA GLY A 39 -6.15 -6.72 9.12
C GLY A 39 -4.65 -6.92 9.31
N VAL A 40 -3.87 -6.89 8.22
CA VAL A 40 -2.42 -7.03 8.28
C VAL A 40 -1.76 -5.90 9.08
N LEU A 41 -2.20 -4.65 8.94
CA LEU A 41 -1.71 -3.53 9.73
C LEU A 41 -2.01 -3.72 11.22
N SER A 42 -3.21 -4.19 11.56
CA SER A 42 -3.59 -4.49 12.95
C SER A 42 -2.69 -5.57 13.54
N ASP A 43 -2.49 -6.68 12.84
CA ASP A 43 -1.62 -7.77 13.29
C ASP A 43 -0.16 -7.32 13.41
N MET A 44 0.32 -6.48 12.49
CA MET A 44 1.63 -5.84 12.62
C MET A 44 1.70 -4.96 13.87
N THR A 45 0.70 -4.12 14.13
CA THR A 45 0.74 -3.23 15.31
C THR A 45 0.82 -4.00 16.62
N THR A 46 0.11 -5.12 16.75
CA THR A 46 0.14 -5.95 17.97
C THR A 46 1.48 -6.65 18.15
N LEU A 47 2.09 -7.15 17.07
CA LEU A 47 3.41 -7.78 17.11
C LEU A 47 4.54 -6.78 17.44
N LEU A 48 4.42 -5.54 16.94
CA LEU A 48 5.44 -4.52 17.13
C LEU A 48 5.32 -3.73 18.45
N ASP A 49 4.22 -3.90 19.21
CA ASP A 49 3.95 -3.04 20.36
C ASP A 49 5.00 -3.20 21.48
N ASP A 50 5.43 -4.44 21.71
CA ASP A 50 6.45 -4.81 22.71
C ASP A 50 7.87 -4.94 22.13
N ALA A 51 8.00 -5.12 20.81
CA ALA A 51 9.29 -5.42 20.18
C ALA A 51 10.11 -4.17 19.83
N LEU A 52 9.44 -3.05 19.51
CA LEU A 52 10.09 -1.85 18.98
C LEU A 52 9.75 -0.58 19.77
N PRO A 53 10.69 0.37 19.89
CA PRO A 53 10.40 1.72 20.36
C PRO A 53 9.29 2.37 19.52
N ALA A 54 8.48 3.21 20.18
CA ALA A 54 7.32 3.85 19.55
C ALA A 54 7.67 4.64 18.27
N ASP A 55 8.83 5.30 18.23
CA ASP A 55 9.28 6.06 17.06
C ASP A 55 9.61 5.17 15.86
N THR A 56 10.35 4.08 16.08
CA THR A 56 10.69 3.10 15.04
C THR A 56 9.44 2.39 14.52
N ARG A 57 8.52 2.01 15.43
CA ARG A 57 7.22 1.41 15.08
C ARG A 57 6.38 2.36 14.21
N ARG A 58 6.32 3.64 14.55
CA ARG A 58 5.59 4.67 13.78
C ARG A 58 6.15 4.83 12.38
N ILE A 59 7.48 4.85 12.22
CA ILE A 59 8.13 4.97 10.92
C ILE A 59 7.81 3.74 10.05
N LEU A 60 7.92 2.53 10.60
CA LEU A 60 7.61 1.30 9.88
C LEU A 60 6.14 1.26 9.42
N LEU A 61 5.20 1.52 10.33
CA LEU A 61 3.78 1.52 9.98
C LEU A 61 3.42 2.59 8.94
N ARG A 62 4.02 3.79 9.03
CA ARG A 62 3.84 4.84 8.01
C ARG A 62 4.39 4.42 6.66
N SER A 63 5.58 3.81 6.61
CA SER A 63 6.17 3.36 5.35
C SER A 63 5.30 2.29 4.65
N LEU A 64 4.73 1.37 5.43
CA LEU A 64 3.84 0.32 4.93
C LEU A 64 2.51 0.92 4.43
N GLY A 65 1.91 1.82 5.20
CA GLY A 65 0.70 2.53 4.80
C GLY A 65 0.91 3.36 3.54
N LEU A 66 2.05 4.02 3.40
CA LEU A 66 2.38 4.81 2.23
C LEU A 66 2.59 3.94 0.98
N ALA A 67 3.29 2.81 1.11
CA ALA A 67 3.46 1.86 0.02
C ALA A 67 2.12 1.37 -0.52
N PHE A 68 1.21 1.02 0.40
CA PHE A 68 -0.13 0.58 0.05
C PHE A 68 -0.96 1.70 -0.61
N ALA A 69 -0.96 2.91 -0.04
CA ALA A 69 -1.66 4.06 -0.61
C ALA A 69 -1.15 4.40 -2.02
N THR A 70 0.17 4.36 -2.22
CA THR A 70 0.81 4.61 -3.51
C THR A 70 0.32 3.61 -4.57
N GLU A 71 0.30 2.32 -4.23
CA GLU A 71 -0.13 1.26 -5.15
C GLU A 71 -1.61 1.41 -5.52
N LEU A 72 -2.46 1.79 -4.56
CA LEU A 72 -3.87 2.06 -4.81
C LEU A 72 -4.07 3.27 -5.73
N CYS A 73 -3.38 4.37 -5.48
CA CYS A 73 -3.45 5.56 -6.32
C CYS A 73 -2.95 5.27 -7.74
N ALA A 74 -1.82 4.58 -7.88
CA ALA A 74 -1.29 4.17 -9.19
C ALA A 74 -2.24 3.23 -9.93
N GLY A 75 -2.87 2.29 -9.21
CA GLY A 75 -3.91 1.41 -9.74
C GLY A 75 -5.11 2.17 -10.32
N ILE A 76 -5.60 3.20 -9.62
CA ILE A 76 -6.70 4.05 -10.08
C ILE A 76 -6.31 4.83 -11.34
N CYS A 77 -5.10 5.39 -11.37
CA CYS A 77 -4.57 6.06 -12.57
C CYS A 77 -4.51 5.10 -13.77
N ARG A 78 -4.05 3.86 -13.57
CA ARG A 78 -4.02 2.82 -14.62
C ARG A 78 -5.42 2.44 -15.10
N ASP A 79 -6.38 2.26 -14.19
CA ASP A 79 -7.77 1.91 -14.54
C ASP A 79 -8.46 3.04 -15.34
N SER A 80 -8.02 4.29 -15.11
CA SER A 80 -8.46 5.47 -15.88
C SER A 80 -7.78 5.62 -17.24
N GLY A 81 -6.82 4.74 -17.58
CA GLY A 81 -6.01 4.83 -18.81
C GLY A 81 -4.76 5.70 -18.70
N GLU A 82 -4.55 6.37 -17.56
CA GLU A 82 -3.46 7.31 -17.29
C GLU A 82 -2.20 6.61 -16.76
N THR A 83 -1.60 5.77 -17.59
CA THR A 83 -0.42 4.96 -17.22
C THR A 83 0.82 5.79 -16.90
N ALA A 84 1.02 6.92 -17.58
CA ALA A 84 2.13 7.82 -17.30
C ALA A 84 2.01 8.44 -15.90
N LEU A 85 0.82 8.92 -15.52
CA LEU A 85 0.57 9.46 -14.18
C LEU A 85 0.73 8.38 -13.10
N ALA A 86 0.29 7.16 -13.36
CA ALA A 86 0.51 6.04 -12.43
C ALA A 86 2.00 5.83 -12.13
N ALA A 87 2.87 5.88 -13.14
CA ALA A 87 4.31 5.73 -12.97
C ALA A 87 4.92 6.87 -12.14
N TRP A 88 4.44 8.10 -12.31
CA TRP A 88 4.85 9.25 -11.49
C TRP A 88 4.44 9.08 -10.02
N VAL A 89 3.21 8.59 -9.77
CA VAL A 89 2.72 8.30 -8.42
C VAL A 89 3.59 7.24 -7.74
N GLU A 90 3.89 6.13 -8.42
CA GLU A 90 4.78 5.08 -7.89
C GLU A 90 6.17 5.61 -7.57
N THR A 91 6.71 6.45 -8.44
CA THR A 91 8.04 7.05 -8.25
C THR A 91 8.05 7.96 -7.04
N ALA A 92 7.02 8.82 -6.89
CA ALA A 92 6.88 9.71 -5.73
C ALA A 92 6.77 8.92 -4.42
N GLY A 93 5.94 7.88 -4.38
CA GLY A 93 5.79 7.05 -3.18
C GLY A 93 7.08 6.33 -2.78
N ARG A 94 7.84 5.81 -3.75
CA ARG A 94 9.16 5.20 -3.46
C ARG A 94 10.15 6.20 -2.88
N LEU A 95 10.18 7.43 -3.40
CA LEU A 95 11.03 8.49 -2.87
C LEU A 95 10.62 8.88 -1.45
N GLU A 96 9.33 8.97 -1.17
CA GLU A 96 8.84 9.30 0.17
C GLU A 96 9.16 8.18 1.19
N ILE A 97 9.05 6.91 0.81
CA ILE A 97 9.52 5.78 1.64
C ILE A 97 11.02 5.89 1.92
N LEU A 98 11.84 6.22 0.91
CA LEU A 98 13.28 6.40 1.08
C LEU A 98 13.62 7.53 2.06
N VAL A 99 12.91 8.65 1.98
CA VAL A 99 13.06 9.76 2.94
C VAL A 99 12.69 9.30 4.35
N LEU A 100 11.61 8.52 4.49
CA LEU A 100 11.17 7.96 5.77
C LEU A 100 12.18 6.97 6.36
N ALA A 101 12.98 6.29 5.52
CA ALA A 101 13.99 5.33 5.95
C ALA A 101 15.28 6.00 6.49
N LEU A 102 15.56 7.26 6.14
CA LEU A 102 16.75 7.99 6.63
C LEU A 102 16.91 7.99 8.17
N PRO A 103 15.88 8.33 8.98
CA PRO A 103 16.01 8.27 10.44
C PRO A 103 16.30 6.87 10.98
N LEU A 104 15.77 5.81 10.34
CA LEU A 104 16.06 4.43 10.74
C LEU A 104 17.53 4.09 10.50
N VAL A 105 18.06 4.45 9.32
CA VAL A 105 19.48 4.23 8.99
C VAL A 105 20.37 4.95 10.00
N ARG A 106 20.01 6.17 10.40
CA ARG A 106 20.77 6.92 11.40
C ARG A 106 20.75 6.26 12.77
N ALA A 107 19.59 5.82 13.25
CA ALA A 107 19.46 5.11 14.52
C ALA A 107 20.33 3.84 14.56
N VAL A 108 20.38 3.08 13.46
CA VAL A 108 21.25 1.90 13.34
C VAL A 108 22.73 2.30 13.37
N ALA A 109 23.12 3.33 12.63
CA ALA A 109 24.50 3.81 12.61
C ALA A 109 24.99 4.26 14.00
N ASP A 110 24.15 5.01 14.73
CA ASP A 110 24.46 5.47 16.09
C ASP A 110 24.59 4.29 17.06
N THR A 111 23.75 3.26 16.91
CA THR A 111 23.82 2.04 17.73
C THR A 111 25.14 1.28 17.49
N VAL A 112 25.54 1.11 16.22
CA VAL A 112 26.81 0.46 15.87
C VAL A 112 28.01 1.26 16.39
N ALA A 113 28.00 2.59 16.23
CA ALA A 113 29.06 3.45 16.74
C ALA A 113 29.19 3.38 18.28
N GLY A 114 28.05 3.35 18.99
CA GLY A 114 28.02 3.18 20.44
C GLY A 114 28.66 1.87 20.90
N LEU A 115 28.33 0.75 20.23
CA LEU A 115 28.91 -0.57 20.54
C LEU A 115 30.42 -0.62 20.29
N LEU A 116 30.90 0.04 19.23
CA LEU A 116 32.34 0.10 18.92
C LEU A 116 33.11 1.00 19.89
N SER A 117 32.49 2.04 20.46
CA SER A 117 33.13 2.92 21.43
C SER A 117 33.17 2.38 22.86
N ALA A 118 32.35 1.38 23.16
CA ALA A 118 32.21 0.77 24.48
C ALA A 118 33.09 -0.49 24.67
N GLY A 119 33.73 -0.99 23.61
CA GLY A 119 34.71 -2.09 23.64
C GLY A 119 36.12 -1.59 23.42
#